data_AF-A0A7X8Q4X9-F1
#
_entry.id   AF-A0A7X8Q4X9-F1
#
_cell.length_a   1.000
_cell.length_b   1.000
_cell.length_c   1.000
_cell.angle_alpha   90.00
_cell.angle_beta   90.00
_cell.angle_gamma   90.00
#
_symmetry.space_group_name_H-M   'P 1'
#
loop_
_entity.id
_entity.type
_entity.pdbx_description
1 polymer ?
#
loop_
_entity_poly.entity_id
_entity_poly.type
_entity_poly.pdbx_seq_one_letter_code
_entity_poly.pdbx_strand_id
1 'polypeptide(L)' 'MKRLYCIATCTTCKKAVKDLEERGVDYEYVDLKSDPPNKEELRSWINKHPKGISAFFNTSGILYR' A
#
# COMPACT_ATOMS: atom_id res chain seq x y z
N MET A 1 10.96 -11.55 -2.11
CA MET A 1 10.78 -10.23 -2.73
C MET A 1 9.72 -9.44 -1.96
N LYS A 2 9.97 -8.15 -1.73
CA LYS A 2 9.03 -7.25 -1.05
C LYS A 2 8.18 -6.55 -2.11
N ARG A 3 6.86 -6.52 -1.97
CA ARG A 3 5.95 -5.81 -2.88
C ARG A 3 5.51 -4.48 -2.26
N LEU A 4 5.68 -3.40 -3.00
CA LEU A 4 5.29 -2.05 -2.62
C LEU A 4 4.02 -1.67 -3.37
N TYR A 5 2.90 -1.73 -2.67
CA TYR A 5 1.59 -1.36 -3.20
C TYR A 5 1.38 0.14 -3.05
N CYS A 6 1.33 0.86 -4.16
CA CYS A 6 1.27 2.33 -4.17
C CYS A 6 0.45 2.86 -5.34
N ILE A 7 0.13 4.16 -5.32
CA ILE A 7 -0.52 4.85 -6.44
C ILE A 7 0.39 6.01 -6.86
N ALA A 8 0.65 6.16 -8.15
CA ALA A 8 1.57 7.17 -8.68
C ALA A 8 1.23 8.63 -8.28
N THR A 9 -0.05 8.93 -8.03
CA THR A 9 -0.52 10.26 -7.63
C THR A 9 -0.31 10.57 -6.15
N CYS A 10 0.09 9.60 -5.34
CA CYS A 10 0.29 9.79 -3.91
C CYS A 10 1.70 10.29 -3.58
N THR A 11 1.79 11.44 -2.93
CA THR A 11 3.08 12.05 -2.52
C THR A 11 3.80 11.21 -1.46
N THR A 12 3.06 10.55 -0.57
CA THR A 12 3.62 9.63 0.43
C THR A 12 4.28 8.41 -0.23
N CYS A 13 3.66 7.86 -1.27
CA CYS A 13 4.22 6.74 -2.03
C CYS A 13 5.56 7.12 -2.69
N LYS A 14 5.65 8.30 -3.30
CA LYS A 14 6.90 8.80 -3.90
C LYS A 14 8.03 8.92 -2.88
N LYS A 15 7.73 9.38 -1.66
CA LYS A 15 8.71 9.43 -0.56
C LYS A 15 9.16 8.04 -0.12
N ALA A 16 8.23 7.09 -0.02
CA ALA A 16 8.54 5.71 0.37
C ALA A 16 9.44 5.00 -0.66
N VAL A 17 9.14 5.15 -1.96
CA VAL A 17 9.98 4.65 -3.07
C VAL A 17 11.41 5.18 -2.92
N LYS A 18 11.56 6.51 -2.78
CA LYS A 18 12.86 7.14 -2.62
C LYS A 18 13.62 6.63 -1.40
N ASP A 19 12.96 6.50 -0.25
CA ASP A 19 13.57 5.99 0.99
C ASP A 19 14.01 4.51 0.85
N LEU A 20 13.25 3.70 0.11
CA LEU A 20 13.61 2.32 -0.19
C LEU A 20 14.80 2.22 -1.17
N GLU A 21 14.85 3.08 -2.19
CA GLU A 21 15.98 3.20 -3.12
C GLU A 21 17.25 3.66 -2.40
N GLU A 22 17.16 4.68 -1.54
CA GLU A 22 18.28 5.18 -0.74
C GLU A 22 18.86 4.10 0.20
N ARG A 23 18.01 3.19 0.69
CA ARG A 23 18.43 2.04 1.50
C ARG A 23 18.89 0.84 0.68
N GLY A 24 18.81 0.89 -0.65
CA GLY A 24 19.14 -0.22 -1.54
C GLY A 24 18.27 -1.45 -1.31
N VAL A 25 17.01 -1.27 -0.89
CA VAL A 25 16.09 -2.39 -0.65
C VAL A 25 15.49 -2.80 -1.98
N ASP A 26 15.60 -4.09 -2.30
CA ASP A 26 14.90 -4.67 -3.45
C ASP A 26 13.39 -4.74 -3.17
N TYR A 27 12.60 -4.07 -4.01
CA TYR A 27 11.15 -4.09 -3.96
C TYR A 27 10.53 -4.09 -5.36
N GLU A 28 9.37 -4.71 -5.47
CA GLU A 28 8.55 -4.71 -6.67
C GLU A 28 7.45 -3.67 -6.50
N TYR A 29 7.43 -2.66 -7.38
CA TYR A 29 6.40 -1.64 -7.37
C TYR A 29 5.11 -2.17 -8.02
N VAL A 30 4.02 -2.19 -7.26
CA VAL A 30 2.70 -2.63 -7.74
C VAL A 30 1.75 -1.44 -7.67
N ASP A 31 1.18 -1.07 -8.82
CA ASP A 31 0.19 0.00 -8.90
C ASP A 31 -1.18 -0.50 -8.44
N LEU A 32 -1.65 0.02 -7.31
CA LEU A 32 -2.93 -0.39 -6.70
C LEU A 32 -4.17 -0.08 -7.55
N LYS A 33 -4.08 0.83 -8.54
CA LYS A 33 -5.21 1.09 -9.45
C LYS A 33 -5.25 0.07 -10.58
N SER A 34 -4.09 -0.35 -11.09
CA SER A 34 -4.01 -1.29 -12.21
C SER A 34 -4.10 -2.74 -11.74
N ASP A 35 -3.46 -3.09 -10.62
CA ASP A 35 -3.40 -4.45 -10.08
C ASP A 35 -3.79 -4.45 -8.60
N PRO A 36 -5.09 -4.52 -8.28
CA PRO A 36 -5.55 -4.60 -6.91
C PRO A 36 -5.21 -5.98 -6.32
N PRO A 37 -4.85 -6.05 -5.02
CA PRO A 37 -4.55 -7.31 -4.37
C PRO A 37 -5.78 -8.23 -4.30
N ASN A 38 -5.54 -9.53 -4.41
CA ASN A 38 -6.57 -10.54 -4.27
C ASN A 38 -7.21 -10.54 -2.88
N LYS A 39 -8.46 -10.99 -2.80
CA LYS A 39 -9.25 -11.05 -1.55
C LYS A 39 -8.52 -11.82 -0.44
N GLU A 40 -7.84 -12.90 -0.77
CA GLU A 40 -7.11 -13.74 0.19
C GLU A 40 -5.88 -13.04 0.77
N GLU A 41 -5.10 -12.35 -0.07
CA GLU A 41 -3.96 -11.52 0.34
C GLU A 41 -4.44 -10.39 1.27
N LEU A 42 -5.48 -9.66 0.86
CA LEU A 42 -6.03 -8.56 1.66
C LEU A 42 -6.51 -9.05 3.03
N ARG A 43 -7.18 -10.22 3.08
CA ARG A 43 -7.64 -10.83 4.34
C ARG A 43 -6.45 -11.22 5.24
N SER A 44 -5.37 -11.73 4.67
CA SER A 44 -4.13 -12.04 5.39
C SER A 44 -3.52 -10.78 6.02
N TRP A 45 -3.47 -9.66 5.28
CA TRP A 45 -2.92 -8.40 5.79
C TRP A 45 -3.78 -7.81 6.90
N ILE A 46 -5.10 -7.83 6.74
CA ILE A 46 -6.06 -7.36 7.75
C ILE A 46 -5.90 -8.16 9.05
N ASN A 47 -5.80 -9.49 8.97
CA ASN A 47 -5.64 -10.34 10.15
C ASN A 47 -4.29 -10.13 10.87
N LYS A 48 -3.24 -9.78 10.13
CA LYS A 48 -1.92 -9.47 10.71
C LYS A 48 -1.85 -8.07 11.33
N HIS A 49 -2.76 -7.17 10.95
CA HIS A 49 -2.70 -5.78 11.37
C HIS A 49 -3.45 -5.56 12.71
N PRO A 50 -2.82 -4.95 13.74
CA PRO A 50 -3.41 -4.85 15.08
C PRO A 50 -4.67 -3.98 15.15
N LYS A 51 -4.84 -3.05 14.19
CA LYS A 51 -6.05 -2.20 14.07
C LYS A 51 -7.16 -2.84 13.20
N GLY A 52 -6.95 -4.06 12.73
CA GLY A 52 -7.86 -4.77 11.84
C GLY A 52 -8.14 -4.01 10.54
N ILE A 53 -9.36 -4.15 10.01
CA ILE A 53 -9.74 -3.65 8.69
C ILE A 53 -9.81 -2.10 8.63
N SER A 54 -10.05 -1.44 9.76
CA SER A 54 -10.20 0.01 9.83
C SER A 54 -8.98 0.79 9.32
N ALA A 55 -7.77 0.21 9.46
CA ALA A 55 -6.53 0.83 9.02
C ALA A 55 -6.34 0.85 7.49
N PHE A 56 -7.10 0.06 6.75
CA PHE A 56 -7.01 -0.01 5.28
C PHE A 56 -7.97 0.96 4.59
N PHE A 57 -8.90 1.55 5.34
CA PHE A 57 -9.84 2.54 4.81
C PHE A 57 -9.26 3.94 4.91
N ASN A 58 -9.18 4.63 3.77
CA ASN A 58 -8.85 6.05 3.73
C ASN A 58 -10.11 6.88 4.01
N THR A 59 -10.57 6.89 5.26
CA THR A 59 -11.76 7.64 5.70
C THR A 59 -11.62 9.16 5.58
N SER A 60 -10.39 9.67 5.42
CA SER A 60 -10.12 11.08 5.10
C SER A 60 -10.16 11.39 3.61
N GLY A 61 -10.38 10.39 2.75
CA GLY A 61 -10.47 10.54 1.31
C GLY A 61 -11.79 11.17 0.85
N ILE A 62 -11.77 11.83 -0.31
CA ILE A 62 -12.94 12.50 -0.91
C ILE A 62 -14.12 11.55 -1.12
N LEU A 63 -13.87 10.26 -1.38
CA LEU A 63 -14.92 9.24 -1.58
C LEU A 63 -15.68 8.86 -0.29
N TYR A 64 -15.09 9.12 0.88
CA TYR A 64 -15.69 8.82 2.19
C TYR A 64 -16.29 10.07 2.87
N ARG A 65 -16.08 11.26 2.28
CA ARG A 65 -16.65 12.53 2.74
C ARG A 65 -17.94 12.83 2.01
#